data_AF-A0A9P6SRF8-F1
#
_entry.id   AF-A0A9P6SRF8-F1
#
_cell.length_a   1.000
_cell.length_b   1.000
_cell.length_c   1.000
_cell.angle_alpha   90.00
_cell.angle_beta   90.00
_cell.angle_gamma   90.00
#
_symmetry.space_group_name_H-M   'P 1'
#
loop_
_entity.id
_entity.type
_entity.pdbx_description
1 polymer ?
#
loop_
_entity_poly.entity_id
_entity_poly.type
_entity_poly.pdbx_seq_one_letter_code
_entity_poly.pdbx_strand_id
1 'polypeptide(L)'
;MESISTFVKPPQDLFIDFARAVGVHAAPYVDPVEAALITQLEKYFPVAVHHVRGFLVSVESPLAQELPLMNPFHVLLITLGYLIVVFLGMQIMKNFNRFEVKTFSLLHNFALVSISAYMCGGILYEAYQAKYTLFENLADHSIKGLP
;
A
#
# COMPACT_ATOMS: atom_id res chain seq x y z
N MET A 1 25.07 -13.73 24.01
CA MET A 1 24.66 -14.34 22.74
C MET A 1 24.02 -13.26 21.91
N GLU A 2 24.83 -12.53 21.14
CA GLU A 2 24.34 -11.53 20.19
C GLU A 2 23.57 -12.27 19.09
N SER A 3 22.28 -11.98 19.00
CA SER A 3 21.34 -12.69 18.13
C SER A 3 21.67 -12.43 16.67
N ILE A 4 21.80 -13.51 15.88
CA ILE A 4 21.98 -13.52 14.42
C ILE A 4 20.82 -12.81 13.68
N SER A 5 19.76 -12.40 14.40
CA SER A 5 18.60 -11.66 13.88
C SER A 5 18.88 -10.23 13.41
N THR A 6 20.08 -9.68 13.61
CA THR A 6 20.44 -8.32 13.15
C THR A 6 20.93 -8.26 11.69
N PHE A 7 21.21 -9.39 11.04
CA PHE A 7 21.85 -9.39 9.72
C PHE A 7 20.90 -9.54 8.53
N VAL A 8 19.65 -9.99 8.74
CA VAL A 8 18.66 -10.19 7.67
C VAL A 8 17.40 -9.41 8.01
N LYS A 9 17.18 -8.30 7.31
CA LYS A 9 15.90 -7.58 7.37
C LYS A 9 14.78 -8.51 6.93
N PRO A 10 13.63 -8.50 7.63
CA PRO A 10 12.49 -9.29 7.20
C PRO A 10 12.01 -8.76 5.83
N PRO A 11 11.42 -9.62 5.00
CA PRO A 11 11.16 -9.28 3.59
C PRO A 11 10.26 -8.04 3.42
N GLN A 12 9.29 -7.83 4.31
CA GLN A 12 8.42 -6.66 4.30
C GLN A 12 9.18 -5.34 4.47
N ASP A 13 10.23 -5.30 5.30
CA ASP A 13 11.03 -4.08 5.51
C ASP A 13 11.78 -3.69 4.23
N LEU A 14 12.20 -4.68 3.43
CA LEU A 14 12.82 -4.43 2.13
C LEU A 14 11.82 -3.78 1.16
N PHE A 15 10.56 -4.22 1.16
CA PHE A 15 9.51 -3.62 0.33
C PHE A 15 9.13 -2.22 0.82
N ILE A 16 9.08 -2.00 2.13
CA ILE A 16 8.84 -0.68 2.73
C ILE A 16 9.96 0.29 2.35
N ASP A 17 11.22 -0.13 2.49
CA ASP A 17 12.40 0.66 2.12
C ASP A 17 12.39 0.98 0.62
N PHE A 18 12.06 0.00 -0.22
CA PHE A 18 11.93 0.20 -1.67
C PHE A 18 10.83 1.20 -2.01
N ALA A 19 9.63 1.03 -1.45
CA ALA A 19 8.50 1.93 -1.67
C ALA A 19 8.82 3.35 -1.21
N ARG A 20 9.53 3.51 -0.08
CA ARG A 20 10.01 4.79 0.42
C ARG A 20 11.02 5.43 -0.55
N ALA A 21 11.97 4.66 -1.06
CA ALA A 21 12.95 5.15 -2.04
C ALA A 21 12.28 5.63 -3.34
N VAL A 22 11.31 4.86 -3.85
CA VAL A 22 10.50 5.26 -5.01
C VAL A 22 9.68 6.52 -4.70
N GLY A 23 9.09 6.60 -3.51
CA GLY A 23 8.33 7.77 -3.05
C GLY A 23 9.17 9.05 -3.05
N VAL A 24 10.40 8.99 -2.54
CA VAL A 24 11.34 10.13 -2.56
C VAL A 24 11.64 10.60 -3.98
N HIS A 25 11.77 9.67 -4.93
CA HIS A 25 12.00 10.02 -6.35
C HIS A 25 10.74 10.54 -7.05
N ALA A 26 9.55 10.09 -6.64
CA ALA A 26 8.28 10.49 -7.23
C ALA A 26 7.74 11.81 -6.65
N ALA A 27 8.08 12.14 -5.39
CA ALA A 27 7.67 13.34 -4.66
C ALA A 27 7.71 14.64 -5.49
N PRO A 28 8.81 15.00 -6.19
CA PRO A 28 8.85 16.26 -6.94
C PRO A 28 7.81 16.38 -8.06
N TYR A 29 7.23 15.27 -8.52
CA TYR A 29 6.19 15.26 -9.54
C TYR A 29 4.78 15.11 -8.95
N VAL A 30 4.65 14.35 -7.86
CA VAL A 30 3.34 14.05 -7.25
C VAL A 30 2.88 15.18 -6.35
N ASP A 31 3.76 15.73 -5.52
CA ASP A 31 3.45 16.78 -4.54
C ASP A 31 2.80 18.04 -5.16
N PRO A 32 3.29 18.61 -6.28
CA PRO A 32 2.65 19.78 -6.89
C PRO A 32 1.27 19.44 -7.48
N VAL A 33 1.07 18.22 -7.98
CA VAL A 33 -0.20 17.77 -8.53
C VAL A 33 -1.23 17.58 -7.42
N GLU A 34 -0.81 16.96 -6.32
CA GLU A 34 -1.62 16.83 -5.10
C GLU A 34 -2.03 18.20 -4.56
N ALA A 35 -1.07 19.11 -4.38
CA ALA A 35 -1.34 20.46 -3.88
C ALA A 35 -2.33 21.21 -4.78
N ALA A 36 -2.17 21.14 -6.11
CA ALA A 36 -3.07 21.77 -7.05
C ALA A 36 -4.49 21.19 -6.97
N LEU A 37 -4.62 19.86 -6.91
CA LEU A 37 -5.91 19.18 -6.82
C LEU A 37 -6.63 19.46 -5.50
N ILE A 38 -5.92 19.42 -4.38
CA ILE A 38 -6.48 19.76 -3.06
C ILE A 38 -6.93 21.20 -3.03
N THR A 39 -6.13 22.14 -3.52
CA THR A 39 -6.49 23.57 -3.58
C THR A 39 -7.77 23.80 -4.38
N GLN A 40 -7.94 23.09 -5.51
CA GLN A 40 -9.15 23.19 -6.32
C GLN A 40 -10.35 22.54 -5.62
N LEU A 41 -10.16 21.37 -4.99
CA LEU A 41 -11.22 20.70 -4.22
C LEU A 41 -11.70 21.56 -3.04
N GLU A 42 -10.79 22.21 -2.31
CA GLU A 42 -11.13 23.13 -1.23
C GLU A 42 -11.88 24.36 -1.74
N LYS A 43 -11.52 24.87 -2.92
CA LYS A 43 -12.21 26.02 -3.53
C LYS A 43 -13.65 25.70 -3.92
N TYR A 44 -13.92 24.53 -4.48
CA TYR A 44 -15.26 24.16 -4.96
C TYR A 44 -16.12 23.45 -3.92
N PHE A 45 -15.51 22.69 -3.00
CA PHE A 45 -16.21 21.85 -2.01
C PHE A 45 -15.58 21.93 -0.60
N PRO A 46 -15.44 23.12 -0.01
CA PRO A 46 -14.71 23.31 1.25
C PRO A 46 -15.30 22.48 2.41
N VAL A 47 -16.62 22.41 2.50
CA VAL A 47 -17.32 21.66 3.56
C VAL A 47 -17.04 20.17 3.46
N ALA A 48 -17.12 19.60 2.25
CA ALA A 48 -16.87 18.17 2.03
C ALA A 48 -15.43 17.80 2.34
N VAL A 49 -14.46 18.60 1.88
CA VAL A 49 -13.02 18.36 2.14
C VAL A 49 -12.73 18.40 3.64
N HIS A 50 -13.27 19.39 4.37
CA HIS A 50 -13.07 19.50 5.81
C HIS A 50 -13.66 18.30 6.57
N HIS A 51 -14.86 17.84 6.22
CA HIS A 51 -15.48 16.68 6.85
C HIS A 51 -14.71 15.39 6.57
N VAL A 52 -14.31 15.15 5.32
CA VAL A 52 -13.56 13.95 4.94
C VAL A 52 -12.20 13.95 5.63
N ARG A 53 -11.48 15.08 5.64
CA ARG A 53 -10.19 15.19 6.33
C ARG A 53 -10.32 14.98 7.83
N GLY A 54 -11.32 15.61 8.46
CA GLY A 54 -11.59 15.44 9.89
C GLY A 54 -11.90 13.98 10.25
N PHE A 55 -12.70 13.30 9.43
CA PHE A 55 -12.98 11.88 9.61
C PHE A 55 -11.73 11.02 9.46
N LEU A 56 -10.94 11.23 8.39
CA LEU A 56 -9.72 10.46 8.12
C LEU A 56 -8.71 10.58 9.27
N VAL A 57 -8.48 11.80 9.76
CA VAL A 57 -7.59 12.03 10.90
C VAL A 57 -8.14 11.38 12.18
N SER A 58 -9.46 11.32 12.35
CA SER A 58 -10.06 10.72 13.55
C SER A 58 -9.95 9.19 13.62
N VAL A 59 -9.80 8.51 12.48
CA VAL A 59 -9.69 7.05 12.40
C VAL A 59 -8.25 6.57 12.14
N GLU A 60 -7.31 7.50 11.97
CA GLU A 60 -5.92 7.19 11.67
C GLU A 60 -5.22 6.49 12.86
N SER A 61 -4.65 5.31 12.60
CA SER A 61 -3.83 4.62 13.59
C SER A 61 -2.40 5.18 13.58
N PRO A 62 -1.80 5.50 14.74
CA PRO A 62 -0.43 6.01 14.80
C PRO A 62 0.59 5.00 14.25
N LEU A 63 0.29 3.69 14.32
CA LEU A 63 1.15 2.62 13.80
C LEU A 63 1.27 2.63 12.27
N ALA A 64 0.27 3.19 11.58
CA ALA A 64 0.25 3.22 10.12
C ALA A 64 1.09 4.39 9.56
N GLN A 65 1.40 5.42 10.34
CA GLN A 65 2.03 6.65 9.82
C GLN A 65 3.37 6.45 9.12
N GLU A 66 4.12 5.42 9.51
CA GLU A 66 5.44 5.14 8.94
C GLU A 66 5.37 4.30 7.65
N LEU A 67 4.20 3.76 7.32
CA LEU A 67 3.99 2.88 6.18
C LEU A 67 3.75 3.68 4.88
N PRO A 68 4.26 3.18 3.75
CA PRO A 68 4.03 3.81 2.46
C PRO A 68 2.53 3.70 2.05
N LEU A 69 2.07 4.65 1.23
CA LEU A 69 0.72 4.69 0.66
C LEU A 69 -0.44 4.84 1.69
N MET A 70 -0.18 5.37 2.89
CA MET A 70 -1.24 5.59 3.88
C MET A 70 -2.08 6.84 3.62
N ASN A 71 -1.64 7.75 2.74
CA ASN A 71 -2.46 8.85 2.28
C ASN A 71 -3.47 8.34 1.23
N PRO A 72 -4.80 8.37 1.49
CA PRO A 72 -5.81 7.91 0.54
C PRO A 72 -5.77 8.63 -0.80
N PHE A 73 -5.29 9.87 -0.82
CA PHE A 73 -5.14 10.65 -2.03
C PHE A 73 -4.10 10.03 -2.99
N HIS A 74 -2.97 9.55 -2.47
CA HIS A 74 -1.95 8.85 -3.26
C HIS A 74 -2.51 7.56 -3.86
N VAL A 75 -3.29 6.82 -3.10
CA VAL A 75 -3.95 5.58 -3.57
C VAL A 75 -4.93 5.86 -4.71
N LEU A 76 -5.72 6.94 -4.59
CA LEU A 76 -6.63 7.36 -5.66
C LEU A 76 -5.88 7.76 -6.92
N LEU A 77 -4.78 8.51 -6.80
CA LEU A 77 -3.95 8.91 -7.93
C LEU A 77 -3.34 7.70 -8.64
N ILE A 78 -2.80 6.73 -7.88
CA ILE A 78 -2.26 5.48 -8.45
C ILE A 78 -3.36 4.70 -9.16
N THR A 79 -4.56 4.62 -8.58
CA THR A 79 -5.70 3.92 -9.18
C THR A 79 -6.14 4.56 -10.49
N LEU A 80 -6.24 5.90 -10.53
CA LEU A 80 -6.55 6.64 -11.75
C LEU A 80 -5.46 6.46 -12.81
N GLY A 81 -4.19 6.55 -12.41
CA GLY A 81 -3.04 6.29 -13.28
C GLY A 81 -3.08 4.89 -13.87
N TYR A 82 -3.37 3.87 -13.06
CA TYR A 82 -3.54 2.49 -13.51
C TYR A 82 -4.65 2.38 -14.57
N LEU A 83 -5.82 2.97 -14.33
CA LEU A 83 -6.94 2.94 -15.28
C LEU A 83 -6.56 3.63 -16.60
N ILE A 84 -5.92 4.80 -16.54
CA ILE A 84 -5.43 5.51 -17.73
C ILE A 84 -4.48 4.62 -18.53
N VAL A 85 -3.51 3.99 -17.87
CA VAL A 85 -2.55 3.08 -18.52
C VAL A 85 -3.27 1.88 -19.15
N VAL A 86 -4.27 1.30 -18.48
CA VAL A 86 -5.05 0.19 -19.03
C VAL A 86 -5.82 0.61 -20.28
N PHE A 87 -6.54 1.74 -20.25
CA PHE A 87 -7.32 2.21 -21.40
C PHE A 87 -6.43 2.62 -22.59
N LEU A 88 -5.35 3.36 -22.33
CA LEU A 88 -4.38 3.73 -23.36
C LEU A 88 -3.65 2.49 -23.90
N GLY A 89 -3.25 1.58 -23.01
CA GLY A 89 -2.62 0.32 -23.35
C GLY A 89 -3.49 -0.52 -24.27
N MET A 90 -4.79 -0.65 -23.97
CA MET A 90 -5.74 -1.33 -24.86
C MET A 90 -5.80 -0.68 -26.25
N GLN A 91 -5.81 0.66 -26.33
CA GLN A 91 -5.88 1.36 -27.61
C GLN A 91 -4.60 1.17 -28.45
N ILE A 92 -3.43 1.21 -27.83
CA ILE A 92 -2.14 0.99 -28.48
C ILE A 92 -2.03 -0.46 -28.95
N MET A 93 -2.37 -1.41 -28.08
CA MET A 93 -2.23 -2.85 -28.30
C MET A 93 -3.11 -3.41 -29.42
N LYS A 94 -4.15 -2.68 -29.86
CA LYS A 94 -4.94 -3.06 -31.05
C LYS A 94 -4.10 -3.23 -32.32
N ASN A 95 -2.96 -2.53 -32.40
CA ASN A 95 -2.08 -2.57 -33.56
C ASN A 95 -0.92 -3.56 -33.42
N PHE A 96 -0.85 -4.29 -32.30
CA PHE A 96 0.23 -5.24 -32.00
C PHE A 96 -0.28 -6.67 -31.99
N ASN A 97 0.61 -7.60 -32.35
CA ASN A 97 0.33 -9.02 -32.21
C ASN A 97 0.34 -9.42 -30.72
N ARG A 98 -0.43 -10.46 -30.38
CA ARG A 98 -0.53 -10.97 -29.02
C ARG A 98 0.84 -11.41 -28.51
N PHE A 99 1.28 -10.85 -27.39
CA PHE A 99 2.51 -11.26 -26.72
C PHE A 99 2.31 -12.60 -25.99
N GLU A 100 3.28 -13.51 -26.13
CA GLU A 100 3.34 -14.73 -25.35
C GLU A 100 4.04 -14.44 -24.01
N VAL A 101 3.23 -14.30 -22.95
CA VAL A 101 3.72 -13.96 -21.60
C VAL A 101 3.57 -15.12 -20.61
N LYS A 102 3.60 -16.37 -21.11
CA LYS A 102 3.35 -17.58 -20.29
C LYS A 102 4.31 -17.69 -19.11
N THR A 103 5.62 -17.56 -19.35
CA THR A 103 6.65 -17.65 -18.31
C THR A 103 6.50 -16.53 -17.28
N PHE A 104 6.20 -15.31 -17.74
CA PHE A 104 5.94 -14.18 -16.86
C PHE A 104 4.71 -14.41 -15.98
N SER A 105 3.60 -14.90 -16.57
CA SER A 105 2.38 -15.24 -15.83
C SER A 105 2.62 -16.33 -14.79
N LEU A 106 3.38 -17.39 -15.14
CA LEU A 106 3.72 -18.45 -14.20
C LEU A 106 4.53 -17.91 -13.02
N LEU A 107 5.59 -17.14 -13.30
CA LEU A 107 6.46 -16.56 -12.26
C LEU A 107 5.70 -15.57 -11.38
N HIS A 108 4.85 -14.73 -11.97
CA HIS A 108 4.01 -13.79 -11.25
C HIS A 108 3.05 -14.50 -10.29
N ASN A 109 2.31 -15.51 -10.79
CA ASN A 109 1.37 -16.27 -9.96
C ASN A 109 2.08 -17.04 -8.85
N PHE A 110 3.25 -17.62 -9.14
CA PHE A 110 4.06 -18.27 -8.13
C PHE A 110 4.47 -17.29 -7.02
N ALA A 111 4.97 -16.10 -7.38
CA ALA A 111 5.32 -15.06 -6.42
C ALA A 111 4.11 -14.61 -5.58
N LEU A 112 2.94 -14.42 -6.20
CA LEU A 112 1.72 -14.06 -5.48
C LEU A 112 1.28 -15.13 -4.48
N VAL A 113 1.38 -16.41 -4.84
CA VAL A 113 1.07 -17.52 -3.93
C VAL A 113 2.06 -17.54 -2.76
N SER A 114 3.35 -17.34 -3.01
CA SER A 114 4.37 -17.26 -1.96
C SER A 114 4.12 -16.10 -0.99
N ILE A 115 3.79 -14.91 -1.50
CA ILE A 115 3.47 -13.74 -0.67
C ILE A 115 2.20 -13.99 0.15
N SER A 116 1.18 -14.60 -0.46
CA SER A 116 -0.07 -14.95 0.24
C SER A 116 0.16 -15.96 1.37
N ALA A 117 0.99 -16.97 1.12
CA ALA A 117 1.36 -17.95 2.13
C ALA A 117 2.15 -17.31 3.29
N TYR A 118 3.08 -16.39 2.98
CA TYR A 118 3.83 -15.63 3.98
C TYR A 118 2.90 -14.79 4.88
N MET A 119 1.99 -14.00 4.28
CA MET A 119 1.03 -13.18 5.04
C MET A 119 0.09 -14.04 5.88
N CYS A 120 -0.41 -15.15 5.34
CA CYS A 120 -1.26 -16.10 6.06
C CYS A 120 -0.52 -16.67 7.29
N GLY A 121 0.73 -17.09 7.11
CA GLY A 121 1.59 -17.57 8.20
C GLY A 121 1.82 -16.51 9.28
N GLY A 122 2.09 -15.26 8.88
CA GLY A 122 2.24 -14.14 9.80
C GLY A 122 0.97 -13.88 10.63
N ILE A 123 -0.19 -13.80 9.98
CA ILE A 123 -1.48 -13.61 10.65
C ILE A 123 -1.78 -14.74 11.63
N LEU A 124 -1.54 -16.00 11.23
CA LEU A 124 -1.75 -17.16 12.11
C LEU A 124 -0.82 -17.13 13.32
N TYR A 125 0.44 -16.76 13.12
CA TYR A 125 1.41 -16.62 14.20
C TYR A 125 0.99 -15.53 15.20
N GLU A 126 0.63 -14.33 14.71
CA GLU A 126 0.17 -13.23 15.55
C GLU A 126 -1.13 -13.58 16.29
N ALA A 127 -2.11 -14.15 15.60
CA ALA A 127 -3.36 -14.59 16.22
C ALA A 127 -3.14 -15.64 17.32
N TYR A 128 -2.19 -16.55 17.12
CA TYR A 128 -1.81 -17.55 18.12
C TYR A 128 -1.16 -16.91 19.35
N GLN A 129 -0.20 -16.00 19.14
CA GLN A 129 0.51 -15.31 20.22
C GLN A 129 -0.42 -14.39 21.02
N ALA A 130 -1.33 -13.69 20.33
CA ALA A 130 -2.32 -12.81 20.93
C ALA A 130 -3.54 -13.57 21.51
N LYS A 131 -3.57 -14.91 21.40
CA LYS A 131 -4.64 -15.80 21.88
C LYS A 131 -6.03 -15.40 21.38
N TYR A 132 -6.12 -15.08 20.10
CA TYR A 132 -7.38 -14.68 19.48
C TYR A 132 -8.40 -15.82 19.50
N THR A 133 -9.66 -15.45 19.71
CA THR A 133 -10.83 -16.31 19.54
C THR A 133 -11.38 -16.18 18.12
N LEU A 134 -12.36 -17.00 17.74
CA LEU A 134 -13.01 -16.88 16.41
C LEU A 134 -13.87 -15.62 16.27
N PHE A 135 -14.28 -15.03 17.38
CA PHE A 135 -15.17 -13.87 17.43
C PHE A 135 -14.64 -12.84 18.42
N GLU A 136 -15.04 -11.57 18.22
CA GLU A 136 -14.84 -10.45 19.16
C GLU A 136 -13.39 -10.16 19.59
N ASN A 137 -12.42 -10.34 18.69
CA ASN A 137 -11.07 -9.85 18.93
C ASN A 137 -11.03 -8.33 18.78
N LEU A 138 -10.56 -7.63 19.82
CA LEU A 138 -10.33 -6.19 19.77
C LEU A 138 -9.03 -5.88 19.03
N ALA A 139 -9.02 -4.77 18.28
CA ALA A 139 -7.79 -4.27 17.69
C ALA A 139 -6.85 -3.80 18.81
N ASP A 140 -5.62 -4.30 18.80
CA ASP A 140 -4.56 -3.79 19.69
C ASP A 140 -3.90 -2.57 19.05
N HIS A 141 -3.87 -1.47 19.79
CA HIS A 141 -3.19 -0.22 19.41
C HIS A 141 -1.88 0.00 20.19
N SER A 142 -1.43 -1.01 20.94
CA SER A 142 -0.16 -1.01 21.65
C SER A 142 1.03 -0.98 20.68
N ILE A 143 2.05 -0.21 21.05
CA ILE A 143 3.32 -0.09 20.30
C ILE A 143 4.08 -1.43 20.24
N LYS A 144 3.70 -2.40 21.08
CA LYS A 144 4.29 -3.76 21.08
C LYS A 144 3.70 -4.69 20.01
N GLY A 145 2.59 -4.32 19.37
CA GLY A 145 2.13 -5.04 18.19
C GLY A 145 3.18 -4.93 17.10
N LEU A 146 3.58 -6.05 16.50
CA LEU A 146 4.31 -6.00 15.24
C LEU A 146 3.40 -5.31 14.19
N PRO A 147 3.96 -4.47 13.29
CA PRO A 147 3.18 -3.89 12.21
C PRO A 147 2.55 -4.95 11.31
#